data_AF-A0A1M4UL47-F1
#
_entry.id   AF-A0A1M4UL47-F1
#
_cell.length_a   1.000
_cell.length_b   1.000
_cell.length_c   1.000
_cell.angle_alpha   90.00
_cell.angle_beta   90.00
_cell.angle_gamma   90.00
#
_symmetry.space_group_name_H-M   'P 1'
#
loop_
_entity.id
_entity.type
_entity.pdbx_description
1 polymer ?
#
loop_
_entity_poly.entity_id
_entity_poly.type
_entity_poly.pdbx_seq_one_letter_code
_entity_poly.pdbx_strand_id
1 'polypeptide(L)'
;MINRSNPEDIFKIVKEDFNWLKEDIYEHLEILKGKIIELVNEDLVEEIDEYKEKHEDLKKILEKIDEVRNEYISIIKGEEQSQFIQDTEYDYLEDWTGTDPMEISLFGQRYSVKYWRDILLILMEELYKKDKGIIADILRNDDYKERARVPFTYEHNKINKKYYKKTSYGLFVLVNDNANTIYSRCIKVLEIAGFKEQDLKVKLSDTIENESNQEVNIENNSTDNGTIKLSKKYGSISIDKSLFKTIVNSIVNRKVEYGTDYIEPRKIVEKYESLILKDTKYTVAYHVVINIVKFLMDIHFLDNYRGTKKGKYIVVDDNSLKAWIDKNI
;
A
#
# COMPACT_ATOMS: atom_id res chain seq x y z
N MET A 1 16.89 -23.41 -6.13
CA MET A 1 16.48 -24.40 -5.11
C MET A 1 16.41 -23.64 -3.81
N ILE A 2 15.23 -23.48 -3.21
CA ILE A 2 15.04 -22.64 -2.01
C ILE A 2 15.84 -23.25 -0.85
N ASN A 3 16.84 -22.54 -0.34
CA ASN A 3 17.58 -23.00 0.82
C ASN A 3 16.87 -22.53 2.09
N ARG A 4 16.16 -23.44 2.76
CA ARG A 4 15.46 -23.15 4.03
C ARG A 4 16.38 -22.81 5.21
N SER A 5 17.69 -22.78 4.97
CA SER A 5 18.72 -22.34 5.91
C SER A 5 19.26 -20.94 5.58
N ASN A 6 18.88 -20.36 4.44
CA ASN A 6 19.26 -19.00 4.03
C ASN A 6 18.20 -17.99 4.50
N PRO A 7 18.55 -17.01 5.36
CA PRO A 7 17.63 -15.98 5.83
C PRO A 7 16.92 -15.18 4.72
N GLU A 8 17.57 -14.94 3.57
CA GLU A 8 16.98 -14.20 2.45
C GLU A 8 15.89 -15.00 1.73
N ASP A 9 16.12 -16.31 1.53
CA ASP A 9 15.14 -17.22 0.95
C ASP A 9 13.93 -17.37 1.87
N ILE A 10 14.16 -17.48 3.20
CA ILE A 10 13.10 -17.52 4.22
C ILE A 10 12.30 -16.22 4.23
N PHE A 11 12.98 -15.07 4.13
CA PHE A 11 12.32 -13.77 4.04
C PHE A 11 11.38 -13.69 2.84
N LYS A 12 11.86 -14.15 1.68
CA LYS A 12 11.07 -14.15 0.43
C LYS A 12 9.84 -15.05 0.52
N ILE A 13 9.97 -16.26 1.07
CA ILE A 13 8.84 -17.19 1.27
C ILE A 13 7.77 -16.55 2.16
N VAL A 14 8.16 -16.03 3.33
CA VAL A 14 7.20 -15.45 4.27
C VAL A 14 6.55 -14.18 3.72
N LYS A 15 7.30 -13.36 2.97
CA LYS A 15 6.73 -12.18 2.27
C LYS A 15 5.69 -12.60 1.23
N GLU A 16 5.93 -13.70 0.52
CA GLU A 16 4.95 -14.28 -0.39
C GLU A 16 3.72 -14.81 0.36
N ASP A 17 3.89 -15.57 1.45
CA ASP A 17 2.79 -16.10 2.28
C ASP A 17 1.86 -15.01 2.80
N PHE A 18 2.39 -13.85 3.18
CA PHE A 18 1.56 -12.70 3.53
C PHE A 18 0.74 -12.13 2.37
N ASN A 19 1.31 -12.11 1.16
CA ASN A 19 0.56 -11.69 -0.02
C ASN A 19 -0.57 -12.68 -0.33
N TRP A 20 -0.28 -13.97 -0.23
CA TRP A 20 -1.23 -15.05 -0.44
C TRP A 20 -2.41 -15.00 0.52
N LEU A 21 -2.15 -14.85 1.80
CA LEU A 21 -3.18 -14.74 2.83
C LEU A 21 -4.12 -13.53 2.58
N LYS A 22 -3.59 -12.44 2.04
CA LYS A 22 -4.42 -11.28 1.65
C LYS A 22 -5.28 -11.58 0.42
N GLU A 23 -4.74 -12.28 -0.57
CA GLU A 23 -5.49 -12.68 -1.77
C GLU A 23 -6.71 -13.54 -1.38
N ASP A 24 -6.52 -14.53 -0.50
CA ASP A 24 -7.60 -15.42 -0.04
C ASP A 24 -8.72 -14.65 0.69
N ILE A 25 -8.35 -13.69 1.54
CA ILE A 25 -9.33 -12.87 2.27
C ILE A 25 -10.08 -11.92 1.33
N TYR A 26 -9.38 -11.33 0.35
CA TYR A 26 -10.05 -10.51 -0.67
C TYR A 26 -11.06 -11.31 -1.49
N GLU A 27 -10.74 -12.57 -1.79
CA GLU A 27 -11.67 -13.45 -2.49
C GLU A 27 -12.91 -13.76 -1.64
N HIS A 28 -12.73 -14.06 -0.36
CA HIS A 28 -13.86 -14.24 0.55
C HIS A 28 -14.71 -12.98 0.72
N LEU A 29 -14.10 -11.79 0.73
CA LEU A 29 -14.83 -10.52 0.74
C LEU A 29 -15.71 -10.35 -0.51
N GLU A 30 -15.20 -10.71 -1.70
CA GLU A 30 -15.98 -10.65 -2.94
C GLU A 30 -17.12 -11.68 -2.96
N ILE A 31 -16.91 -12.88 -2.43
CA ILE A 31 -17.97 -13.89 -2.27
C ILE A 31 -19.07 -13.36 -1.33
N LEU A 32 -18.70 -12.75 -0.20
CA LEU A 32 -19.66 -12.16 0.73
C LEU A 32 -20.44 -11.01 0.09
N LYS A 33 -19.79 -10.15 -0.69
CA LYS A 33 -20.49 -9.10 -1.45
C LYS A 33 -21.50 -9.69 -2.44
N GLY A 34 -21.11 -10.76 -3.16
CA GLY A 34 -22.01 -11.46 -4.06
C GLY A 34 -23.26 -11.98 -3.35
N LYS A 35 -23.08 -12.64 -2.20
CA LYS A 35 -24.19 -13.14 -1.38
C LYS A 35 -25.07 -12.04 -0.81
N ILE A 36 -24.49 -10.92 -0.38
CA ILE A 36 -25.27 -9.74 0.06
C ILE A 36 -26.15 -9.22 -1.08
N ILE A 37 -25.62 -9.17 -2.31
CA ILE A 37 -26.40 -8.74 -3.49
C ILE A 37 -27.53 -9.74 -3.80
N GLU A 38 -27.28 -11.05 -3.69
CA GLU A 38 -28.31 -12.09 -3.87
C GLU A 38 -29.44 -11.95 -2.83
N LEU A 39 -29.10 -11.80 -1.55
CA LEU A 39 -30.08 -11.62 -0.47
C LEU A 39 -30.91 -10.34 -0.62
N VAL A 40 -30.30 -9.27 -1.13
CA VAL A 40 -31.03 -8.03 -1.47
C VAL A 40 -32.01 -8.26 -2.61
N ASN A 41 -31.65 -9.06 -3.61
CA ASN A 41 -32.54 -9.37 -4.74
C ASN A 41 -33.68 -10.32 -4.35
N GLU A 42 -33.48 -11.15 -3.32
CA GLU A 42 -34.47 -12.09 -2.79
C GLU A 42 -35.32 -11.49 -1.66
N ASP A 43 -35.13 -10.20 -1.33
CA ASP A 43 -35.83 -9.46 -0.26
C ASP A 43 -35.66 -10.07 1.15
N LEU A 44 -34.57 -10.83 1.36
CA LEU A 44 -34.21 -11.50 2.62
C LEU A 44 -33.33 -10.58 3.50
N VAL A 45 -33.88 -9.43 3.85
CA VAL A 45 -33.12 -8.34 4.51
C VAL A 45 -32.59 -8.72 5.90
N GLU A 46 -33.29 -9.61 6.62
CA GLU A 46 -32.92 -10.05 7.97
C GLU A 46 -31.60 -10.84 8.01
N GLU A 47 -31.23 -11.51 6.92
CA GLU A 47 -29.97 -12.28 6.84
C GLU A 47 -28.77 -11.42 6.45
N ILE A 48 -29.01 -10.23 5.87
CA ILE A 48 -27.94 -9.35 5.35
C ILE A 48 -26.97 -8.91 6.45
N ASP A 49 -27.46 -8.66 7.66
CA ASP A 49 -26.65 -8.09 8.73
C ASP A 49 -25.57 -9.07 9.21
N GLU A 50 -25.85 -10.38 9.20
CA GLU A 50 -24.84 -11.41 9.50
C GLU A 50 -23.71 -11.42 8.46
N TYR A 51 -24.03 -11.25 7.18
CA TYR A 51 -23.03 -11.21 6.11
C TYR A 51 -22.24 -9.90 6.11
N LYS A 52 -22.86 -8.77 6.49
CA LYS A 52 -22.15 -7.50 6.71
C LYS A 52 -21.16 -7.60 7.87
N GLU A 53 -21.55 -8.22 8.98
CA GLU A 53 -20.66 -8.43 10.13
C GLU A 53 -19.45 -9.28 9.74
N LYS A 54 -19.66 -10.41 9.06
CA LYS A 54 -18.58 -11.25 8.52
C LYS A 54 -17.67 -10.50 7.54
N HIS A 55 -18.24 -9.65 6.68
CA HIS A 55 -17.47 -8.84 5.75
C HIS A 55 -16.61 -7.80 6.48
N GLU A 56 -17.12 -7.21 7.56
CA GLU A 56 -16.37 -6.26 8.37
C GLU A 56 -15.25 -6.95 9.17
N ASP A 57 -15.49 -8.15 9.69
CA ASP A 57 -14.48 -8.92 10.40
C ASP A 57 -13.34 -9.38 9.49
N LEU A 58 -13.64 -9.78 8.26
CA LEU A 58 -12.59 -10.11 7.27
C LEU A 58 -11.74 -8.89 6.90
N LYS A 59 -12.30 -7.68 6.84
CA LYS A 59 -11.51 -6.45 6.67
C LYS A 59 -10.57 -6.22 7.85
N LYS A 60 -11.05 -6.38 9.09
CA LYS A 60 -10.19 -6.25 10.29
C LYS A 60 -9.05 -7.28 10.28
N ILE A 61 -9.30 -8.48 9.79
CA ILE A 61 -8.25 -9.50 9.64
C ILE A 61 -7.24 -9.08 8.56
N LEU A 62 -7.70 -8.52 7.44
CA LEU A 62 -6.82 -8.00 6.40
C LEU A 62 -5.89 -6.88 6.93
N GLU A 63 -6.43 -5.98 7.76
CA GLU A 63 -5.66 -4.94 8.44
C GLU A 63 -4.61 -5.53 9.38
N LYS A 64 -4.98 -6.53 10.20
CA LYS A 64 -4.03 -7.25 11.07
C LYS A 64 -2.92 -7.95 10.28
N ILE A 65 -3.24 -8.52 9.13
CA ILE A 65 -2.23 -9.16 8.26
C ILE A 65 -1.25 -8.12 7.74
N ASP A 66 -1.71 -6.93 7.38
CA ASP A 66 -0.84 -5.83 7.01
C ASP A 66 0.04 -5.37 8.18
N GLU A 67 -0.51 -5.29 9.38
CA GLU A 67 0.26 -4.96 10.59
C GLU A 67 1.38 -5.98 10.82
N VAL A 68 1.05 -7.28 10.82
CA VAL A 68 2.01 -8.37 11.06
C VAL A 68 3.04 -8.49 9.94
N ARG A 69 2.64 -8.35 8.67
CA ARG A 69 3.56 -8.34 7.53
C ARG A 69 4.59 -7.24 7.66
N ASN A 70 4.13 -6.03 7.99
CA ASN A 70 5.02 -4.89 8.15
C ASN A 70 5.96 -5.05 9.35
N GLU A 71 5.46 -5.64 10.45
CA GLU A 71 6.28 -5.99 11.60
C GLU A 71 7.36 -7.02 11.23
N TYR A 72 7.00 -8.07 10.50
CA TYR A 72 7.92 -9.09 10.00
C TYR A 72 9.04 -8.49 9.12
N ILE A 73 8.67 -7.65 8.14
CA ILE A 73 9.64 -6.97 7.27
C ILE A 73 10.60 -6.10 8.08
N SER A 74 10.08 -5.39 9.07
CA SER A 74 10.87 -4.55 9.96
C SER A 74 11.77 -5.35 10.92
N ILE A 75 11.40 -6.59 11.29
CA ILE A 75 12.24 -7.48 12.13
C ILE A 75 13.44 -8.01 11.35
N ILE A 76 13.22 -8.37 10.08
CA ILE A 76 14.26 -8.98 9.25
C ILE A 76 15.31 -7.94 8.80
N LYS A 77 14.91 -6.71 8.50
CA LYS A 77 15.79 -5.66 7.94
C LYS A 77 16.46 -4.74 8.98
N GLY A 78 16.80 -5.22 10.18
CA GLY A 78 17.40 -4.36 11.22
C GLY A 78 18.53 -3.46 10.69
N GLU A 79 18.34 -2.14 10.72
CA GLU A 79 19.34 -1.06 10.52
C GLU A 79 20.40 -1.21 9.40
N GLU A 80 20.13 -1.89 8.29
CA GLU A 80 20.99 -1.78 7.11
C GLU A 80 20.46 -0.69 6.17
N GLN A 81 20.99 0.52 6.35
CA GLN A 81 21.09 1.50 5.26
C GLN A 81 21.94 0.88 4.16
N SER A 82 21.31 0.17 3.23
CA SER A 82 21.95 -0.26 2.01
C SER A 82 22.27 1.00 1.19
N GLN A 83 23.54 1.42 1.23
CA GLN A 83 24.12 2.34 0.24
C GLN A 83 24.07 1.66 -1.13
N PHE A 84 22.92 1.75 -1.80
CA PHE A 84 22.87 1.57 -3.24
C PHE A 84 23.30 2.88 -3.87
N ILE A 85 24.29 2.80 -4.76
CA ILE A 85 24.72 3.91 -5.61
C ILE A 85 23.46 4.39 -6.35
N GLN A 86 22.95 5.55 -5.96
CA GLN A 86 21.81 6.20 -6.62
C GLN A 86 22.21 6.51 -8.06
N ASP A 87 21.68 5.72 -8.98
CA ASP A 87 21.57 6.09 -10.37
C ASP A 87 20.53 7.23 -10.41
N THR A 88 20.98 8.48 -10.54
CA THR A 88 20.16 9.69 -10.36
C THR A 88 18.99 9.82 -11.35
N GLU A 89 18.84 8.86 -12.26
CA GLU A 89 17.81 8.83 -13.29
C GLU A 89 16.64 7.89 -12.98
N TYR A 90 16.81 6.91 -12.09
CA TYR A 90 15.79 5.88 -11.81
C TYR A 90 15.52 5.73 -10.30
N ASP A 91 14.26 5.50 -9.96
CA ASP A 91 13.78 5.40 -8.58
C ASP A 91 13.96 3.98 -8.03
N TYR A 92 14.31 3.91 -6.75
CA TYR A 92 14.33 2.68 -5.96
C TYR A 92 13.52 2.91 -4.69
N LEU A 93 12.35 2.28 -4.60
CA LEU A 93 11.46 2.38 -3.45
C LEU A 93 11.23 1.02 -2.82
N GLU A 94 11.14 0.98 -1.48
CA GLU A 94 10.73 -0.22 -0.75
C GLU A 94 9.22 -0.47 -0.84
N ASP A 95 8.44 0.58 -1.07
CA ASP A 95 6.98 0.58 -1.21
C ASP A 95 6.58 1.44 -2.41
N TRP A 96 5.92 0.82 -3.38
CA TRP A 96 5.43 1.45 -4.61
C TRP A 96 3.97 1.93 -4.52
N THR A 97 3.38 1.92 -3.32
CA THR A 97 1.96 2.29 -3.13
C THR A 97 1.74 3.76 -3.49
N GLY A 98 0.74 4.01 -4.34
CA GLY A 98 0.34 5.37 -4.70
C GLY A 98 1.28 6.09 -5.67
N THR A 99 2.25 5.37 -6.25
CA THR A 99 3.15 5.94 -7.26
C THR A 99 2.66 5.66 -8.67
N ASP A 100 2.98 6.58 -9.59
CA ASP A 100 2.68 6.48 -11.00
C ASP A 100 3.99 6.34 -11.80
N PRO A 101 4.21 5.23 -12.53
CA PRO A 101 5.42 5.04 -13.32
C PRO A 101 5.34 5.82 -14.62
N MET A 102 6.48 6.30 -15.11
CA MET A 102 6.61 7.08 -16.34
C MET A 102 7.51 6.40 -17.37
N GLU A 103 8.61 5.80 -16.90
CA GLU A 103 9.57 5.10 -17.75
C GLU A 103 10.10 3.87 -17.01
N ILE A 104 10.49 2.84 -17.76
CA ILE A 104 11.34 1.76 -17.24
C ILE A 104 12.58 1.61 -18.11
N SER A 105 13.69 1.23 -17.49
CA SER A 105 14.84 0.65 -18.19
C SER A 105 14.84 -0.86 -17.94
N LEU A 106 14.62 -1.63 -18.99
CA LEU A 106 14.59 -3.09 -18.94
C LEU A 106 15.66 -3.65 -19.88
N PHE A 107 16.59 -4.42 -19.34
CA PHE A 107 17.76 -4.95 -20.08
C PHE A 107 18.56 -3.86 -20.82
N GLY A 108 18.61 -2.65 -20.25
CA GLY A 108 19.28 -1.49 -20.83
C GLY A 108 18.48 -0.76 -21.93
N GLN A 109 17.25 -1.19 -22.23
CA GLN A 109 16.35 -0.49 -23.16
C GLN A 109 15.30 0.30 -22.39
N ARG A 110 14.98 1.50 -22.89
CA ARG A 110 14.00 2.40 -22.26
C ARG A 110 12.61 2.24 -22.86
N TYR A 111 11.61 2.22 -22.01
CA TYR A 111 10.20 2.13 -22.41
C TYR A 111 9.38 3.15 -21.61
N SER A 112 8.61 3.98 -22.32
CA SER A 112 7.61 4.83 -21.67
C SER A 112 6.42 3.98 -21.22
N VAL A 113 5.97 4.20 -20.00
CA VAL A 113 4.85 3.49 -19.37
C VAL A 113 3.91 4.49 -18.74
N LYS A 114 2.63 4.11 -18.61
CA LYS A 114 1.61 4.94 -17.95
C LYS A 114 1.06 4.28 -16.70
N TYR A 115 1.08 2.95 -16.64
CA TYR A 115 0.52 2.18 -15.55
C TYR A 115 1.45 1.04 -15.15
N TRP A 116 1.41 0.65 -13.88
CA TRP A 116 2.16 -0.50 -13.36
C TRP A 116 1.97 -1.78 -14.18
N ARG A 117 0.73 -2.06 -14.62
CA ARG A 117 0.44 -3.20 -15.49
C ARG A 117 1.23 -3.23 -16.80
N ASP A 118 1.60 -2.05 -17.33
CA ASP A 118 2.32 -1.95 -18.58
C ASP A 118 3.75 -2.49 -18.40
N ILE A 119 4.36 -2.27 -17.23
CA ILE A 119 5.70 -2.77 -16.88
C ILE A 119 5.75 -4.30 -16.95
N LEU A 120 4.79 -4.98 -16.30
CA LEU A 120 4.73 -6.44 -16.32
C LEU A 120 4.48 -6.98 -17.72
N LEU A 121 3.62 -6.33 -18.50
CA LEU A 121 3.37 -6.75 -19.89
C LEU A 121 4.64 -6.59 -20.74
N ILE A 122 5.33 -5.46 -20.64
CA ILE A 122 6.59 -5.22 -21.37
C ILE A 122 7.64 -6.27 -20.97
N LEU A 123 7.80 -6.56 -19.68
CA LEU A 123 8.70 -7.61 -19.21
C LEU A 123 8.40 -8.96 -19.86
N MET A 124 7.13 -9.37 -19.89
CA MET A 124 6.72 -10.64 -20.48
C MET A 124 6.91 -10.68 -22.00
N GLU A 125 6.79 -9.55 -22.70
CA GLU A 125 7.07 -9.44 -24.14
C GLU A 125 8.57 -9.51 -24.42
N GLU A 126 9.40 -8.80 -23.66
CA GLU A 126 10.85 -8.78 -23.85
C GLU A 126 11.51 -10.11 -23.51
N LEU A 127 11.04 -10.80 -22.46
CA LEU A 127 11.51 -12.15 -22.16
C LEU A 127 11.18 -13.13 -23.29
N TYR A 128 9.95 -13.08 -23.83
CA TYR A 128 9.56 -13.93 -24.94
C TYR A 128 10.36 -13.66 -26.23
N LYS A 129 10.73 -12.39 -26.48
CA LYS A 129 11.61 -12.01 -27.60
C LYS A 129 13.03 -12.55 -27.43
N LYS A 130 13.55 -12.57 -26.19
CA LYS A 130 14.89 -13.09 -25.88
C LYS A 130 14.96 -14.60 -26.01
N ASP A 131 14.09 -15.31 -25.30
CA ASP A 131 13.98 -16.76 -25.36
C ASP A 131 12.57 -17.22 -24.99
N LYS A 132 11.92 -17.91 -25.94
CA LYS A 132 10.58 -18.45 -25.75
C LYS A 132 10.52 -19.52 -24.66
N GLY A 133 11.64 -20.22 -24.42
CA GLY A 133 11.77 -21.23 -23.37
C GLY A 133 11.55 -20.67 -21.97
N ILE A 134 11.96 -19.42 -21.73
CA ILE A 134 11.77 -18.73 -20.44
C ILE A 134 10.29 -18.71 -20.02
N ILE A 135 9.38 -18.48 -20.97
CA ILE A 135 7.94 -18.46 -20.67
C ILE A 135 7.46 -19.83 -20.20
N ALA A 136 7.98 -20.92 -20.78
CA ALA A 136 7.65 -22.27 -20.33
C ALA A 136 8.15 -22.52 -18.90
N ASP A 137 9.33 -22.02 -18.54
CA ASP A 137 9.89 -22.16 -17.20
C ASP A 137 9.12 -21.34 -16.16
N ILE A 138 8.68 -20.13 -16.52
CA ILE A 138 7.76 -19.31 -15.69
C ILE A 138 6.46 -20.07 -15.42
N LEU A 139 5.85 -20.66 -16.44
CA LEU A 139 4.59 -21.40 -16.31
C LEU A 139 4.72 -22.72 -15.55
N ARG A 140 5.93 -23.30 -15.50
CA ARG A 140 6.20 -24.53 -14.75
C ARG A 140 6.42 -24.28 -13.26
N ASN A 141 6.64 -23.05 -12.84
CA ASN A 141 6.85 -22.72 -11.43
C ASN A 141 5.58 -23.01 -10.61
N ASP A 142 5.71 -23.85 -9.59
CA ASP A 142 4.58 -24.34 -8.78
C ASP A 142 3.93 -23.22 -7.95
N ASP A 143 4.67 -22.16 -7.61
CA ASP A 143 4.16 -20.98 -6.88
C ASP A 143 3.07 -20.21 -7.65
N TYR A 144 2.90 -20.50 -8.95
CA TYR A 144 1.86 -19.91 -9.79
C TYR A 144 0.70 -20.86 -10.10
N LYS A 145 0.85 -22.17 -9.85
CA LYS A 145 -0.17 -23.18 -10.19
C LYS A 145 -1.22 -23.38 -9.11
N GLU A 146 -0.83 -23.25 -7.85
CA GLU A 146 -1.71 -23.50 -6.70
C GLU A 146 -2.53 -22.26 -6.29
N ARG A 147 -2.44 -21.16 -7.07
CA ARG A 147 -3.19 -19.92 -6.79
C ARG A 147 -4.66 -20.06 -7.14
N ALA A 148 -5.54 -19.47 -6.33
CA ALA A 148 -6.94 -19.24 -6.72
C ALA A 148 -7.06 -18.41 -8.02
N ARG A 149 -6.12 -17.49 -8.25
CA ARG A 149 -5.94 -16.78 -9.53
C ARG A 149 -4.55 -17.01 -10.11
N VAL A 150 -4.48 -17.82 -11.16
CA VAL A 150 -3.22 -18.12 -11.85
C VAL A 150 -2.69 -16.84 -12.52
N PRO A 151 -1.48 -16.34 -12.17
CA PRO A 151 -0.97 -15.08 -12.71
C PRO A 151 -0.70 -15.12 -14.22
N PHE A 152 -0.33 -16.30 -14.75
CA PHE A 152 0.04 -16.50 -16.14
C PHE A 152 -0.61 -17.77 -16.68
N THR A 153 -1.40 -17.66 -17.74
CA THR A 153 -2.03 -18.85 -18.33
C THR A 153 -2.38 -18.66 -19.80
N TYR A 154 -2.37 -19.75 -20.57
CA TYR A 154 -2.96 -19.79 -21.92
C TYR A 154 -4.44 -20.23 -21.89
N GLU A 155 -4.93 -20.73 -20.75
CA GLU A 155 -6.25 -21.30 -20.61
C GLU A 155 -7.32 -20.23 -20.40
N HIS A 156 -8.06 -19.95 -21.47
CA HIS A 156 -9.06 -18.89 -21.49
C HIS A 156 -10.28 -19.13 -20.60
N ASN A 157 -10.62 -20.40 -20.37
CA ASN A 157 -11.75 -20.85 -19.56
C ASN A 157 -11.48 -20.74 -18.05
N LYS A 158 -10.22 -20.55 -17.63
CA LYS A 158 -9.82 -20.43 -16.22
C LYS A 158 -9.72 -18.97 -15.73
N ILE A 159 -10.07 -17.99 -16.55
CA ILE A 159 -9.83 -16.57 -16.24
C ILE A 159 -11.07 -15.69 -16.40
N ASN A 160 -11.18 -14.68 -15.55
CA ASN A 160 -12.09 -13.56 -15.76
C ASN A 160 -11.35 -12.44 -16.52
N LYS A 161 -11.73 -12.21 -17.78
CA LYS A 161 -11.12 -11.23 -18.70
C LYS A 161 -10.94 -9.82 -18.12
N LYS A 162 -11.77 -9.41 -17.16
CA LYS A 162 -11.67 -8.09 -16.53
C LYS A 162 -10.32 -7.87 -15.83
N TYR A 163 -9.72 -8.94 -15.30
CA TYR A 163 -8.50 -8.86 -14.50
C TYR A 163 -7.21 -9.14 -15.28
N TYR A 164 -7.35 -9.63 -16.52
CA TYR A 164 -6.23 -10.11 -17.32
C TYR A 164 -6.01 -9.26 -18.58
N LYS A 165 -4.78 -9.24 -19.06
CA LYS A 165 -4.41 -8.72 -20.38
C LYS A 165 -3.68 -9.80 -21.17
N LYS A 166 -3.88 -9.80 -22.49
CA LYS A 166 -3.31 -10.79 -23.40
C LYS A 166 -2.05 -10.21 -24.03
N THR A 167 -0.95 -10.96 -24.00
CA THR A 167 0.30 -10.64 -24.71
C THR A 167 0.15 -10.88 -26.22
N SER A 168 1.13 -10.40 -26.99
CA SER A 168 1.23 -10.59 -28.44
C SER A 168 1.27 -12.08 -28.85
N TYR A 169 1.86 -12.92 -28.01
CA TYR A 169 1.97 -14.37 -28.19
C TYR A 169 0.86 -15.15 -27.47
N GLY A 170 -0.16 -14.46 -26.97
CA GLY A 170 -1.41 -15.06 -26.53
C GLY A 170 -1.48 -15.55 -25.10
N LEU A 171 -0.46 -15.24 -24.28
CA LEU A 171 -0.49 -15.50 -22.84
C LEU A 171 -1.41 -14.49 -22.15
N PHE A 172 -2.25 -14.96 -21.23
CA PHE A 172 -3.02 -14.10 -20.35
C PHE A 172 -2.22 -13.82 -19.07
N VAL A 173 -2.06 -12.55 -18.77
CA VAL A 173 -1.32 -12.02 -17.62
C VAL A 173 -2.31 -11.32 -16.68
N LEU A 174 -2.32 -11.71 -15.41
CA LEU A 174 -3.08 -11.04 -14.37
C LEU A 174 -2.45 -9.67 -14.11
N VAL A 175 -3.21 -8.61 -14.35
CA VAL A 175 -2.71 -7.22 -14.26
C VAL A 175 -3.52 -6.32 -13.33
N ASN A 176 -4.67 -6.79 -12.86
CA ASN A 176 -5.50 -6.04 -11.91
C ASN A 176 -5.01 -6.26 -10.48
N ASP A 177 -3.77 -5.83 -10.24
CA ASP A 177 -3.11 -5.87 -8.94
C ASP A 177 -2.49 -4.51 -8.61
N ASN A 178 -2.17 -4.30 -7.33
CA ASN A 178 -1.50 -3.09 -6.88
C ASN A 178 -0.03 -3.03 -7.35
N ALA A 179 0.54 -1.83 -7.30
CA ALA A 179 1.91 -1.53 -7.72
C ALA A 179 2.96 -2.49 -7.14
N ASN A 180 2.93 -2.72 -5.82
CA ASN A 180 3.86 -3.62 -5.15
C ASN A 180 3.76 -5.07 -5.61
N THR A 181 2.53 -5.55 -5.86
CA THR A 181 2.28 -6.92 -6.30
C THR A 181 2.77 -7.09 -7.73
N ILE A 182 2.51 -6.12 -8.60
CA ILE A 182 3.01 -6.11 -9.97
C ILE A 182 4.55 -6.06 -9.98
N TYR A 183 5.17 -5.15 -9.23
CA TYR A 183 6.62 -5.05 -9.15
C TYR A 183 7.26 -6.33 -8.60
N SER A 184 6.76 -6.86 -7.48
CA SER A 184 7.26 -8.11 -6.90
C SER A 184 7.15 -9.28 -7.88
N ARG A 185 6.06 -9.31 -8.67
CA ARG A 185 5.87 -10.30 -9.74
C ARG A 185 6.90 -10.13 -10.84
N CYS A 186 7.21 -8.90 -11.25
CA CYS A 186 8.29 -8.64 -12.20
C CYS A 186 9.64 -9.17 -11.71
N ILE A 187 9.99 -8.90 -10.45
CA ILE A 187 11.26 -9.36 -9.87
C ILE A 187 11.31 -10.89 -9.83
N LYS A 188 10.23 -11.55 -9.41
CA LYS A 188 10.16 -13.01 -9.40
C LYS A 188 10.28 -13.61 -10.81
N VAL A 189 9.64 -12.99 -11.80
CA VAL A 189 9.74 -13.39 -13.21
C VAL A 189 11.18 -13.26 -13.72
N LEU A 190 11.87 -12.16 -13.40
CA LEU A 190 13.28 -11.97 -13.75
C LEU A 190 14.16 -13.06 -13.14
N GLU A 191 13.95 -13.37 -11.86
CA GLU A 191 14.73 -14.37 -11.15
C GLU A 191 14.53 -15.78 -11.73
N ILE A 192 13.29 -16.19 -12.02
CA ILE A 192 13.00 -17.47 -12.69
C ILE A 192 13.70 -17.52 -14.06
N ALA A 193 13.73 -16.40 -14.76
CA ALA A 193 14.38 -16.24 -16.06
C ALA A 193 15.92 -16.12 -15.96
N GLY A 194 16.51 -16.14 -14.76
CA GLY A 194 17.95 -16.05 -14.55
C GLY A 194 18.54 -14.63 -14.61
N PHE A 195 17.69 -13.60 -14.53
CA PHE A 195 18.08 -12.19 -14.52
C PHE A 195 18.08 -11.61 -13.10
N LYS A 196 18.72 -10.45 -12.94
CA LYS A 196 18.84 -9.74 -11.66
C LYS A 196 17.75 -8.67 -11.56
N GLU A 197 17.38 -8.30 -10.33
CA GLU A 197 16.43 -7.21 -10.07
C GLU A 197 16.82 -5.90 -10.76
N GLN A 198 18.12 -5.55 -10.73
CA GLN A 198 18.69 -4.37 -11.39
C GLN A 198 18.51 -4.32 -12.91
N ASP A 199 18.12 -5.43 -13.55
CA ASP A 199 17.83 -5.46 -14.99
C ASP A 199 16.49 -4.79 -15.31
N LEU A 200 15.66 -4.49 -14.29
CA LEU A 200 14.47 -3.64 -14.37
C LEU A 200 14.62 -2.44 -13.43
N LYS A 201 14.75 -1.25 -14.00
CA LYS A 201 14.73 0.03 -13.27
C LYS A 201 13.44 0.79 -13.61
N VAL A 202 12.85 1.45 -12.64
CA VAL A 202 11.60 2.20 -12.81
C VAL A 202 11.85 3.67 -12.53
N LYS A 203 11.34 4.55 -13.39
CA LYS A 203 11.30 6.00 -13.18
C LYS A 203 9.85 6.41 -13.00
N LEU A 204 9.58 7.15 -11.94
CA LEU A 204 8.27 7.69 -11.62
C LEU A 204 8.04 9.01 -12.35
N SER A 205 6.77 9.39 -12.52
CA SER A 205 6.46 10.70 -13.06
C SER A 205 6.86 11.79 -12.05
N ASP A 206 7.53 12.85 -12.53
CA ASP A 206 8.02 14.02 -11.77
C ASP A 206 6.93 14.82 -11.02
N THR A 207 5.70 14.32 -10.95
CA THR A 207 4.66 14.87 -10.07
C THR A 207 5.00 14.73 -8.58
N ILE A 208 6.07 13.99 -8.24
CA ILE A 208 6.63 13.86 -6.88
C ILE A 208 8.00 14.54 -6.74
N GLU A 209 8.71 14.90 -7.81
CA GLU A 209 10.02 15.59 -7.70
C GLU A 209 9.93 17.01 -7.10
N ASN A 210 8.72 17.54 -6.94
CA ASN A 210 8.47 18.75 -6.15
C ASN A 210 8.13 18.48 -4.66
N GLU A 211 8.10 17.24 -4.18
CA GLU A 211 7.85 16.93 -2.76
C GLU A 211 9.15 16.72 -1.95
N SER A 212 10.32 16.56 -2.59
CA SER A 212 11.61 16.41 -1.88
C SER A 212 12.25 17.74 -1.48
N ASN A 213 11.72 18.88 -1.93
CA ASN A 213 12.22 20.23 -1.60
C ASN A 213 11.13 21.28 -1.30
N GLN A 214 9.87 20.87 -1.09
CA GLN A 214 8.85 21.81 -0.62
C GLN A 214 8.79 21.78 0.90
N GLU A 215 9.03 22.93 1.53
CA GLU A 215 8.33 23.30 2.76
C GLU A 215 6.90 22.74 2.68
N VAL A 216 6.56 21.85 3.61
CA VAL A 216 5.32 21.09 3.60
C VAL A 216 4.14 22.05 3.63
N ASN A 217 3.68 22.44 2.44
CA ASN A 217 2.65 23.43 2.26
C ASN A 217 1.31 22.74 2.50
N ILE A 218 0.70 23.06 3.64
CA ILE A 218 -0.75 23.06 3.76
C ILE A 218 -1.25 23.92 2.58
N GLU A 219 -1.95 23.33 1.61
CA GLU A 219 -2.58 24.07 0.51
C GLU A 219 -3.62 25.04 1.11
N ASN A 220 -3.19 26.24 1.51
CA ASN A 220 -4.07 27.35 1.82
C ASN A 220 -4.59 27.87 0.47
N ASN A 221 -5.63 27.25 -0.08
CA ASN A 221 -6.34 27.81 -1.22
C ASN A 221 -6.85 29.20 -0.83
N SER A 222 -6.31 30.22 -1.49
CA SER A 222 -6.34 31.64 -1.13
C SER A 222 -7.71 32.32 -1.28
N THR A 223 -8.80 31.58 -1.14
CA THR A 223 -10.16 32.12 -1.11
C THR A 223 -11.12 31.40 -0.17
N ASP A 224 -10.69 30.35 0.56
CA ASP A 224 -11.50 29.76 1.62
C ASP A 224 -10.60 29.27 2.77
N ASN A 225 -10.43 30.12 3.79
CA ASN A 225 -9.47 29.92 4.87
C ASN A 225 -9.79 28.76 5.83
N GLY A 226 -10.80 27.92 5.54
CA GLY A 226 -11.42 26.99 6.48
C GLY A 226 -10.95 25.53 6.44
N THR A 227 -10.28 25.06 5.39
CA THR A 227 -10.03 23.62 5.17
C THR A 227 -8.55 23.30 4.97
N ILE A 228 -8.08 22.20 5.56
CA ILE A 228 -6.75 21.60 5.37
C ILE A 228 -6.86 20.43 4.41
N LYS A 229 -5.96 20.39 3.43
CA LYS A 229 -5.83 19.30 2.47
C LYS A 229 -4.42 18.72 2.53
N LEU A 230 -4.33 17.43 2.83
CA LEU A 230 -3.10 16.64 2.80
C LEU A 230 -2.90 16.03 1.41
N SER A 231 -1.63 15.78 1.04
CA SER A 231 -1.28 15.18 -0.25
C SER A 231 -1.81 13.75 -0.41
N LYS A 232 -1.69 13.20 -1.62
CA LYS A 232 -2.12 11.82 -1.94
C LYS A 232 -1.45 10.76 -1.05
N LYS A 233 -0.20 11.00 -0.63
CA LYS A 233 0.54 10.14 0.30
C LYS A 233 -0.21 9.88 1.61
N TYR A 234 -1.00 10.87 2.04
CA TYR A 234 -1.80 10.80 3.26
C TYR A 234 -3.28 10.56 2.95
N GLY A 235 -3.61 9.86 1.86
CA GLY A 235 -4.99 9.51 1.52
C GLY A 235 -5.85 10.69 1.05
N SER A 236 -5.23 11.80 0.65
CA SER A 236 -5.93 13.02 0.23
C SER A 236 -6.97 13.49 1.27
N ILE A 237 -6.58 13.47 2.55
CA ILE A 237 -7.43 13.98 3.63
C ILE A 237 -7.73 15.46 3.39
N SER A 238 -9.01 15.82 3.42
CA SER A 238 -9.52 17.18 3.25
C SER A 238 -10.56 17.40 4.34
N ILE A 239 -10.19 18.16 5.37
CA ILE A 239 -11.03 18.40 6.56
C ILE A 239 -10.91 19.85 7.03
N ASP A 240 -11.89 20.31 7.79
CA ASP A 240 -11.86 21.67 8.33
C ASP A 240 -10.66 21.89 9.27
N LYS A 241 -10.10 23.10 9.26
CA LYS A 241 -8.97 23.52 10.11
C LYS A 241 -9.30 23.35 11.58
N SER A 242 -10.52 23.67 11.99
CA SER A 242 -10.98 23.49 13.37
C SER A 242 -10.95 22.02 13.79
N LEU A 243 -11.39 21.11 12.91
CA LEU A 243 -11.37 19.68 13.15
C LEU A 243 -9.93 19.15 13.17
N PHE A 244 -9.10 19.54 12.21
CA PHE A 244 -7.68 19.18 12.20
C PHE A 244 -6.99 19.65 13.48
N LYS A 245 -7.16 20.92 13.86
CA LYS A 245 -6.62 21.50 15.10
C LYS A 245 -7.13 20.76 16.34
N THR A 246 -8.38 20.32 16.35
CA THR A 246 -8.94 19.52 17.44
C THR A 246 -8.22 18.18 17.56
N ILE A 247 -8.01 17.47 16.45
CA ILE A 247 -7.30 16.18 16.43
C ILE A 247 -5.85 16.36 16.89
N VAL A 248 -5.13 17.37 16.39
CA VAL A 248 -3.73 17.59 16.80
C VAL A 248 -3.61 18.10 18.24
N ASN A 249 -4.54 18.94 18.72
CA ASN A 249 -4.56 19.33 20.12
C ASN A 249 -4.82 18.14 21.04
N SER A 250 -5.62 17.17 20.63
CA SER A 250 -5.78 15.92 21.38
C SER A 250 -4.48 15.12 21.46
N ILE A 251 -3.65 15.15 20.41
CA ILE A 251 -2.29 14.58 20.42
C ILE A 251 -1.40 15.29 21.45
N VAL A 252 -1.40 16.63 21.45
CA VAL A 252 -0.63 17.42 22.43
C VAL A 252 -1.11 17.12 23.85
N ASN A 253 -2.43 17.07 24.08
CA ASN A 253 -3.04 16.88 25.39
C ASN A 253 -3.17 15.42 25.84
N ARG A 254 -2.53 14.48 25.14
CA ARG A 254 -2.63 13.03 25.39
C ARG A 254 -2.48 12.61 26.85
N LYS A 255 -1.61 13.29 27.62
CA LYS A 255 -1.38 12.99 29.04
C LYS A 255 -2.63 13.26 29.88
N VAL A 256 -3.34 14.34 29.56
CA VAL A 256 -4.56 14.76 30.24
C VAL A 256 -5.77 13.97 29.72
N GLU A 257 -5.85 13.77 28.40
CA GLU A 257 -7.02 13.15 27.77
C GLU A 257 -7.04 11.62 27.88
N TYR A 258 -5.87 10.98 27.86
CA TYR A 258 -5.74 9.52 27.77
C TYR A 258 -4.88 8.90 28.88
N GLY A 259 -4.28 9.72 29.75
CA GLY A 259 -3.40 9.26 30.83
C GLY A 259 -2.10 8.61 30.34
N THR A 260 -1.67 8.87 29.10
CA THR A 260 -0.49 8.26 28.48
C THR A 260 0.53 9.29 28.00
N ASP A 261 1.82 8.98 28.09
CA ASP A 261 2.89 9.80 27.50
C ASP A 261 3.03 9.61 25.97
N TYR A 262 2.29 8.66 25.41
CA TYR A 262 2.27 8.28 24.00
C TYR A 262 0.84 8.39 23.43
N ILE A 263 0.74 8.32 22.11
CA ILE A 263 -0.47 8.37 21.30
C ILE A 263 -0.83 6.98 20.81
N GLU A 264 -2.08 6.59 21.00
CA GLU A 264 -2.71 5.48 20.29
C GLU A 264 -3.80 6.08 19.39
N PRO A 265 -3.69 6.02 18.05
CA PRO A 265 -4.67 6.65 17.15
C PRO A 265 -6.10 6.21 17.41
N ARG A 266 -6.30 4.95 17.86
CA ARG A 266 -7.61 4.42 18.23
C ARG A 266 -8.28 5.20 19.37
N LYS A 267 -7.54 5.65 20.38
CA LYS A 267 -8.10 6.46 21.48
C LYS A 267 -8.61 7.83 21.00
N ILE A 268 -7.92 8.40 20.01
CA ILE A 268 -8.36 9.65 19.38
C ILE A 268 -9.63 9.41 18.55
N VAL A 269 -9.68 8.29 17.82
CA VAL A 269 -10.89 7.89 17.09
C VAL A 269 -12.06 7.68 18.03
N GLU A 270 -11.92 6.89 19.09
CA GLU A 270 -12.99 6.65 20.08
C GLU A 270 -13.58 7.96 20.64
N LYS A 271 -12.76 9.00 20.78
CA LYS A 271 -13.19 10.31 21.28
C LYS A 271 -13.86 11.19 20.21
N TYR A 272 -13.39 11.14 18.97
CA TYR A 272 -13.79 12.09 17.91
C TYR A 272 -14.53 11.45 16.74
N GLU A 273 -14.86 10.16 16.79
CA GLU A 273 -15.50 9.41 15.70
C GLU A 273 -16.76 10.11 15.18
N SER A 274 -17.72 10.40 16.06
CA SER A 274 -18.96 11.08 15.69
C SER A 274 -18.74 12.46 15.07
N LEU A 275 -17.72 13.20 15.53
CA LEU A 275 -17.38 14.51 15.00
C LEU A 275 -16.78 14.38 13.59
N ILE A 276 -15.84 13.46 13.40
CA ILE A 276 -15.17 13.21 12.13
C ILE A 276 -16.17 12.71 11.09
N LEU A 277 -17.04 11.75 11.43
CA LEU A 277 -18.01 11.19 10.49
C LEU A 277 -19.11 12.19 10.12
N LYS A 278 -19.44 13.14 11.00
CA LYS A 278 -20.46 14.17 10.75
C LYS A 278 -19.92 15.34 9.92
N ASP A 279 -18.71 15.80 10.25
CA ASP A 279 -18.16 17.04 9.70
C ASP A 279 -17.28 16.77 8.46
N THR A 280 -17.22 15.52 8.00
CA THR A 280 -16.43 15.14 6.82
C THR A 280 -17.20 14.18 5.92
N LYS A 281 -16.70 14.01 4.69
CA LYS A 281 -17.19 13.00 3.75
C LYS A 281 -16.63 11.59 3.99
N TYR A 282 -15.80 11.41 5.02
CA TYR A 282 -15.13 10.14 5.27
C TYR A 282 -16.07 9.19 6.01
N THR A 283 -16.09 7.93 5.60
CA THR A 283 -16.90 6.87 6.22
C THR A 283 -16.17 6.14 7.34
N VAL A 284 -14.87 6.39 7.52
CA VAL A 284 -14.01 5.74 8.52
C VAL A 284 -13.15 6.80 9.20
N ALA A 285 -13.45 7.10 10.47
CA ALA A 285 -12.72 8.10 11.24
C ALA A 285 -11.24 7.74 11.46
N TYR A 286 -10.95 6.44 11.60
CA TYR A 286 -9.58 5.95 11.74
C TYR A 286 -8.68 6.34 10.56
N HIS A 287 -9.18 6.31 9.32
CA HIS A 287 -8.40 6.73 8.15
C HIS A 287 -8.01 8.20 8.21
N VAL A 288 -8.87 9.06 8.77
CA VAL A 288 -8.56 10.48 8.95
C VAL A 288 -7.44 10.64 9.98
N VAL A 289 -7.62 10.05 11.17
CA VAL A 289 -6.67 10.19 12.29
C VAL A 289 -5.31 9.59 11.94
N ILE A 290 -5.26 8.38 11.37
CA ILE A 290 -3.97 7.72 11.07
C ILE A 290 -3.18 8.46 10.00
N ASN A 291 -3.85 9.05 9.00
CA ASN A 291 -3.17 9.81 7.96
C ASN A 291 -2.66 11.17 8.46
N ILE A 292 -3.36 11.79 9.42
CA ILE A 292 -2.83 12.96 10.15
C ILE A 292 -1.61 12.57 10.98
N VAL A 293 -1.64 11.42 11.68
CA VAL A 293 -0.48 10.92 12.43
C VAL A 293 0.72 10.67 11.52
N LYS A 294 0.52 10.01 10.36
CA LYS A 294 1.58 9.80 9.35
C LYS A 294 2.16 11.11 8.85
N PHE A 295 1.29 12.08 8.55
CA PHE A 295 1.72 13.42 8.16
C PHE A 295 2.61 14.06 9.24
N LEU A 296 2.20 14.02 10.51
CA LEU A 296 2.97 14.56 11.62
C LEU A 296 4.29 13.82 11.89
N MET A 297 4.36 12.52 11.57
CA MET A 297 5.62 11.75 11.60
C MET A 297 6.59 12.20 10.50
N ASP A 298 6.09 12.36 9.27
CA ASP A 298 6.91 12.75 8.13
C ASP A 298 7.47 14.17 8.28
N ILE A 299 6.78 15.06 9.01
CA ILE A 299 7.30 16.39 9.38
C ILE A 299 7.99 16.41 10.75
N HIS A 300 8.36 15.24 11.29
CA HIS A 300 9.17 15.06 12.49
C HIS A 300 8.60 15.60 13.81
N PHE A 301 7.28 15.81 13.91
CA PHE A 301 6.64 16.12 15.21
C PHE A 301 6.31 14.87 16.02
N LEU A 302 6.15 13.72 15.35
CA LEU A 302 5.90 12.43 15.98
C LEU A 302 7.00 11.44 15.64
N ASP A 303 7.25 10.53 16.56
CA ASP A 303 8.11 9.36 16.36
C ASP A 303 7.44 8.11 16.98
N ASN A 304 8.00 6.94 16.76
CA ASN A 304 7.52 5.70 17.36
C ASN A 304 7.86 5.66 18.85
N TYR A 305 6.90 5.27 19.69
CA TYR A 305 7.13 5.19 21.13
C TYR A 305 8.07 4.03 21.49
N ARG A 306 9.21 4.31 22.14
CA ARG A 306 10.15 3.28 22.67
C ARG A 306 10.55 2.20 21.65
N GLY A 307 10.65 2.55 20.37
CA GLY A 307 10.98 1.60 19.31
C GLY A 307 9.89 0.56 19.02
N THR A 308 8.65 0.75 19.50
CA THR A 308 7.52 -0.11 19.09
C THR A 308 7.18 0.15 17.63
N LYS A 309 7.07 -0.91 16.83
CA LYS A 309 7.08 -0.80 15.37
C LYS A 309 5.85 -0.14 14.75
N LYS A 310 4.64 -0.22 15.36
CA LYS A 310 3.42 0.49 14.93
C LYS A 310 2.41 0.67 16.07
N GLY A 311 1.52 1.66 15.94
CA GLY A 311 0.31 1.82 16.77
C GLY A 311 0.47 2.66 18.04
N LYS A 312 1.72 2.97 18.45
CA LYS A 312 2.02 3.90 19.54
C LYS A 312 3.06 4.92 19.11
N TYR A 313 2.75 6.20 19.31
CA TYR A 313 3.59 7.31 18.87
C TYR A 313 3.96 8.22 20.04
N ILE A 314 5.14 8.81 20.01
CA ILE A 314 5.56 9.84 20.97
C ILE A 314 5.62 11.18 20.24
N VAL A 315 5.21 12.24 20.94
CA VAL A 315 5.48 13.60 20.47
C VAL A 315 6.93 13.92 20.77
N VAL A 316 7.69 14.32 19.75
CA VAL A 316 9.13 14.61 19.86
C VAL A 316 9.36 15.83 20.75
N ASP A 317 8.61 16.91 20.52
CA ASP A 317 8.57 18.08 21.38
C ASP A 317 7.16 18.70 21.40
N ASP A 318 6.54 18.70 22.58
CA ASP A 318 5.19 19.23 22.82
C ASP A 318 5.10 20.73 22.54
N ASN A 319 6.15 21.48 22.84
CA ASN A 319 6.15 22.94 22.64
C ASN A 319 6.26 23.31 21.16
N SER A 320 7.14 22.64 20.41
CA SER A 320 7.29 22.85 18.98
C SER A 320 6.02 22.46 18.20
N LEU A 321 5.38 21.33 18.54
CA LEU A 321 4.11 20.95 17.91
C LEU A 321 3.01 21.97 18.20
N LYS A 322 2.90 22.45 19.44
CA LYS A 322 1.91 23.48 19.81
C LYS A 322 2.16 24.80 19.09
N ALA A 323 3.41 25.27 19.06
CA ALA A 323 3.77 26.49 18.34
C ALA A 323 3.54 26.37 16.83
N TRP A 324 3.77 25.19 16.26
CA TRP A 324 3.50 24.91 14.85
C TRP A 324 2.00 24.97 14.54
N ILE A 325 1.15 24.38 15.39
CA ILE A 325 -0.31 24.49 15.25
C ILE A 325 -0.71 25.97 15.26
N ASP A 326 -0.31 26.74 16.27
CA ASP A 326 -0.75 28.14 16.40
C ASP A 326 -0.27 29.05 15.26
N LYS A 327 0.86 28.73 14.63
CA LYS A 327 1.42 29.51 13.52
C LYS A 327 0.84 29.11 12.16
N ASN A 328 0.51 27.84 11.96
CA ASN A 328 0.18 27.29 10.63
C ASN A 328 -1.29 26.87 10.48
N ILE A 329 -2.05 26.78 11.58
CA ILE A 329 -3.43 26.25 11.65
C ILE A 329 -4.33 27.11 12.54
#